data_AF-A0A3D4ZSX6-F1
#
_entry.id   AF-A0A3D4ZSX6-F1
#
_cell.length_a   1.000
_cell.length_b   1.000
_cell.length_c   1.000
_cell.angle_alpha   90.00
_cell.angle_beta   90.00
_cell.angle_gamma   90.00
#
_symmetry.space_group_name_H-M   'P 1'
#
loop_
_entity.id
_entity.type
_entity.pdbx_description
1 polymer ?
#
loop_
_entity_poly.entity_id
_entity_poly.type
_entity_poly.pdbx_seq_one_letter_code
_entity_poly.pdbx_strand_id
1 'polypeptide(L)'
;MKQLGLGLLMYAQDYDERMAYYYRYYPPGSTVLYWWGDLLQPYVKNYQILECPSGSWGYTYARPSGLPDPLVCSYAMPNMTIDINGVAIPGISGNSMAILVEPANTILLVDSTTTEIYTGGTSSFTLLDCTDLGTRGYTRVAKRHNDGFNSVFCDGHAKWLKASMPGMWTTIGGD
;
A
#
# COMPACT_ATOMS: atom_id res chain seq x y z
N MET A 1 -10.21 -3.97 7.24
CA MET A 1 -9.07 -4.31 6.35
C MET A 1 -9.00 -5.77 5.88
N LYS A 2 -9.47 -6.79 6.62
CA LYS A 2 -9.42 -8.20 6.13
C LYS A 2 -10.07 -8.42 4.76
N GLN A 3 -11.21 -7.77 4.49
CA GLN A 3 -11.87 -7.82 3.17
C GLN A 3 -11.00 -7.25 2.05
N LEU A 4 -10.21 -6.20 2.33
CA LEU A 4 -9.28 -5.61 1.36
C LEU A 4 -8.10 -6.55 1.09
N GLY A 5 -7.57 -7.20 2.13
CA GLY A 5 -6.54 -8.23 1.96
C GLY A 5 -6.98 -9.39 1.07
N LEU A 6 -8.20 -9.89 1.30
CA LEU A 6 -8.79 -10.90 0.42
C LEU A 6 -8.99 -10.38 -1.01
N GLY A 7 -9.43 -9.13 -1.17
CA GLY A 7 -9.52 -8.43 -2.45
C GLY A 7 -8.19 -8.42 -3.22
N LEU A 8 -7.10 -8.10 -2.54
CA LEU A 8 -5.75 -8.06 -3.11
C LEU A 8 -5.24 -9.46 -3.48
N LEU A 9 -5.55 -10.48 -2.70
CA LEU A 9 -5.19 -11.86 -3.04
C LEU A 9 -6.02 -12.42 -4.21
N MET A 10 -7.31 -12.10 -4.30
CA MET A 10 -8.12 -12.43 -5.48
C MET A 10 -7.59 -11.73 -6.72
N TYR A 11 -7.19 -10.45 -6.61
CA TYR A 11 -6.49 -9.76 -7.68
C TYR A 11 -5.23 -10.54 -8.09
N ALA A 12 -4.36 -10.92 -7.14
CA ALA A 12 -3.14 -11.62 -7.49
C ALA A 12 -3.40 -12.95 -8.25
N GLN A 13 -4.45 -13.68 -7.88
CA GLN A 13 -4.85 -14.92 -8.54
C GLN A 13 -5.29 -14.69 -10.00
N ASP A 14 -6.02 -13.61 -10.29
CA ASP A 14 -6.50 -13.30 -11.65
C ASP A 14 -5.40 -12.76 -12.58
N TYR A 15 -4.27 -12.32 -12.02
CA TYR A 15 -3.19 -11.64 -12.76
C TYR A 15 -1.85 -12.39 -12.66
N ASP A 16 -1.86 -13.72 -12.81
CA ASP A 16 -0.67 -14.58 -12.84
C ASP A 16 0.26 -14.37 -11.63
N GLU A 17 -0.33 -14.36 -10.43
CA GLU A 17 0.38 -14.16 -9.17
C GLU A 17 1.13 -12.82 -9.10
N ARG A 18 0.60 -11.78 -9.73
CA ARG A 18 1.16 -10.41 -9.63
C ARG A 18 0.40 -9.56 -8.63
N MET A 19 1.16 -8.85 -7.82
CA MET A 19 0.60 -7.91 -6.85
C MET A 19 -0.10 -6.76 -7.56
N ALA A 20 -1.19 -6.28 -6.97
CA ALA A 20 -1.88 -5.11 -7.46
C ALA A 20 -0.94 -3.90 -7.52
N TYR A 21 -1.14 -3.07 -8.53
CA TYR A 21 -0.44 -1.80 -8.60
C TYR A 21 -0.95 -0.88 -7.49
N TYR A 22 -0.03 -0.23 -6.76
CA TYR A 22 -0.43 0.80 -5.79
C TYR A 22 -1.10 2.01 -6.49
N TYR A 23 -0.63 2.36 -7.69
CA TYR A 23 -1.36 3.15 -8.69
C TYR A 23 -0.98 2.75 -10.12
N ARG A 24 -1.80 3.13 -11.09
CA ARG A 24 -1.51 2.98 -12.52
C ARG A 24 -2.13 4.11 -13.36
N TYR A 25 -1.32 4.73 -14.21
CA TYR A 25 -1.83 5.56 -15.30
C TYR A 25 -2.43 4.66 -16.39
N TYR A 26 -3.69 4.91 -16.77
CA TYR A 26 -4.40 4.07 -17.75
C TYR A 26 -5.31 4.88 -18.70
N PRO A 27 -5.32 4.58 -20.01
CA PRO A 27 -4.39 3.68 -20.72
C PRO A 27 -2.92 4.18 -20.66
N PRO A 28 -1.92 3.37 -21.03
CA PRO A 28 -0.52 3.80 -21.02
C PRO A 28 -0.32 5.12 -21.79
N GLY A 29 0.37 6.10 -21.16
CA GLY A 29 0.53 7.45 -21.70
C GLY A 29 -0.61 8.43 -21.37
N SER A 30 -1.66 7.97 -20.69
CA SER A 30 -2.74 8.81 -20.15
C SER A 30 -2.30 9.58 -18.90
N THR A 31 -2.99 10.68 -18.62
CA THR A 31 -2.89 11.39 -17.33
C THR A 31 -3.84 10.82 -16.27
N VAL A 32 -4.80 9.97 -16.66
CA VAL A 32 -5.81 9.40 -15.76
C VAL A 32 -5.17 8.36 -14.83
N LEU A 33 -5.39 8.53 -13.53
CA LEU A 33 -4.73 7.76 -12.47
C LEU A 33 -5.72 6.89 -11.69
N TYR A 34 -5.51 5.58 -11.75
CA TYR A 34 -6.23 4.59 -10.94
C TYR A 34 -5.38 4.22 -9.74
N TRP A 35 -5.97 4.23 -8.54
CA TRP A 35 -5.34 3.76 -7.31
C TRP A 35 -5.70 2.30 -7.05
N TRP A 36 -4.93 1.63 -6.21
CA TRP A 36 -5.17 0.25 -5.79
C TRP A 36 -6.63 0.00 -5.36
N GLY A 37 -7.25 0.96 -4.69
CA GLY A 37 -8.65 0.87 -4.24
C GLY A 37 -9.64 0.82 -5.39
N ASP A 38 -9.34 1.47 -6.52
CA ASP A 38 -10.13 1.39 -7.76
C ASP A 38 -9.93 0.02 -8.43
N LEU A 39 -8.67 -0.45 -8.48
CA LEU A 39 -8.31 -1.74 -9.08
C LEU A 39 -8.95 -2.92 -8.35
N LEU A 40 -9.26 -2.76 -7.07
CA LEU A 40 -9.89 -3.77 -6.23
C LEU A 40 -11.42 -3.87 -6.40
N GLN A 41 -12.07 -2.88 -7.02
CA GLN A 41 -13.53 -2.84 -7.07
C GLN A 41 -14.22 -4.03 -7.74
N PRO A 42 -13.63 -4.74 -8.73
CA PRO A 42 -14.20 -5.99 -9.23
C PRO A 42 -14.40 -7.05 -8.14
N TYR A 43 -13.54 -7.05 -7.12
CA TYR A 43 -13.51 -8.04 -6.04
C TYR A 43 -14.26 -7.60 -4.79
N VAL A 44 -14.15 -6.31 -4.42
CA VAL A 44 -14.73 -5.80 -3.17
C VAL A 44 -16.08 -5.11 -3.34
N LYS A 45 -16.37 -4.55 -4.52
CA LYS A 45 -17.64 -3.93 -4.93
C LYS A 45 -18.23 -2.93 -3.93
N ASN A 46 -17.38 -2.27 -3.15
CA ASN A 46 -17.78 -1.28 -2.17
C ASN A 46 -16.62 -0.32 -1.91
N TYR A 47 -16.81 0.97 -2.18
CA TYR A 47 -15.79 1.98 -1.87
C TYR A 47 -15.79 2.36 -0.38
N GLN A 48 -16.89 2.17 0.36
CA GLN A 48 -16.97 2.53 1.78
C GLN A 48 -15.99 1.74 2.64
N ILE A 49 -15.59 0.54 2.20
CA ILE A 49 -14.62 -0.27 2.95
C ILE A 49 -13.17 0.24 2.82
N LEU A 50 -12.91 1.21 1.94
CA LEU A 50 -11.63 1.93 1.86
C LEU A 50 -11.50 2.97 2.98
N GLU A 51 -12.60 3.30 3.65
CA GLU A 51 -12.66 4.31 4.70
C GLU A 51 -12.71 3.67 6.09
N CYS A 52 -11.87 4.20 6.97
CA CYS A 52 -11.87 3.90 8.39
C CYS A 52 -12.74 4.93 9.13
N PRO A 53 -13.66 4.52 10.01
CA PRO A 53 -14.46 5.45 10.83
C PRO A 53 -13.62 6.39 11.71
N SER A 54 -12.38 6.01 12.02
CA SER A 54 -11.42 6.82 12.79
C SER A 54 -10.67 7.85 11.94
N GLY A 55 -11.04 8.02 10.67
CA GLY A 55 -10.61 9.11 9.82
C GLY A 55 -10.10 8.66 8.46
N SER A 56 -10.25 9.56 7.49
CA SER A 56 -9.97 9.37 6.08
C SER A 56 -9.31 10.61 5.49
N TRP A 57 -8.85 10.47 4.25
CA TRP A 57 -8.38 11.56 3.41
C TRP A 57 -9.04 11.41 2.03
N GLY A 58 -9.07 12.51 1.27
CA GLY A 58 -9.63 12.56 -0.07
C GLY A 58 -8.56 12.83 -1.11
N TYR A 59 -8.65 12.17 -2.26
CA TYR A 59 -7.76 12.38 -3.39
C TYR A 59 -8.55 12.71 -4.66
N THR A 60 -8.24 13.85 -5.28
CA THR A 60 -8.96 14.40 -6.44
C THR A 60 -8.11 14.51 -7.70
N TYR A 61 -6.78 14.43 -7.59
CA TYR A 61 -5.91 14.64 -8.74
C TYR A 61 -6.10 13.54 -9.79
N ALA A 62 -6.32 13.94 -11.05
CA ALA A 62 -6.39 13.04 -12.21
C ALA A 62 -7.30 11.81 -12.06
N ARG A 63 -8.40 11.95 -11.30
CA ARG A 63 -9.36 10.87 -11.08
C ARG A 63 -10.02 10.43 -12.40
N PRO A 64 -10.27 9.12 -12.60
CA PRO A 64 -11.00 8.63 -13.77
C PRO A 64 -12.45 9.10 -13.73
N SER A 65 -12.97 9.52 -14.89
CA SER A 65 -14.38 9.89 -15.01
C SER A 65 -15.30 8.72 -14.67
N GLY A 66 -16.36 8.98 -13.90
CA GLY A 66 -17.35 7.98 -13.49
C GLY A 66 -16.97 7.15 -12.26
N LEU A 67 -15.79 7.37 -11.68
CA LEU A 67 -15.42 6.83 -10.36
C LEU A 67 -15.60 7.89 -9.27
N PRO A 68 -15.58 7.51 -7.97
CA PRO A 68 -15.62 8.47 -6.88
C PRO A 68 -14.51 9.53 -7.00
N ASP A 69 -14.92 10.80 -6.87
CA ASP A 69 -14.06 11.98 -6.83
C ASP A 69 -14.60 12.96 -5.77
N PRO A 70 -13.94 13.12 -4.61
CA PRO A 70 -12.66 12.50 -4.26
C PRO A 70 -12.75 10.97 -4.07
N LEU A 71 -11.65 10.27 -4.37
CA LEU A 71 -11.43 8.95 -3.78
C LEU A 71 -11.19 9.14 -2.28
N VAL A 72 -12.11 8.66 -1.46
CA VAL A 72 -11.99 8.68 0.00
C VAL A 72 -11.36 7.37 0.46
N CYS A 73 -10.29 7.46 1.25
CA CYS A 73 -9.60 6.29 1.76
C CYS A 73 -8.85 6.59 3.07
N SER A 74 -8.50 5.52 3.79
CA SER A 74 -7.76 5.57 5.06
C SER A 74 -6.52 4.68 5.08
N TYR A 75 -6.20 4.02 3.96
CA TYR A 75 -5.19 2.99 3.85
C TYR A 75 -4.22 3.26 2.69
N ALA A 76 -3.00 2.76 2.78
CA ALA A 76 -2.02 2.80 1.71
C ALA A 76 -1.46 1.42 1.40
N MET A 77 -1.16 1.17 0.13
CA MET A 77 -0.28 0.08 -0.28
C MET A 77 1.17 0.57 -0.28
N PRO A 78 2.06 -0.02 0.54
CA PRO A 78 3.47 0.32 0.51
C PRO A 78 4.17 -0.18 -0.76
N ASN A 79 5.14 0.58 -1.25
CA ASN A 79 5.98 0.19 -2.37
C ASN A 79 7.43 0.68 -2.17
N MET A 80 8.23 -0.10 -1.44
CA MET A 80 9.64 0.21 -1.20
C MET A 80 10.51 -0.28 -2.35
N THR A 81 11.36 0.59 -2.88
CA THR A 81 12.32 0.25 -3.95
C THR A 81 13.78 0.37 -3.50
N ILE A 82 13.99 0.66 -2.23
CA ILE A 82 15.29 0.80 -1.58
C ILE A 82 15.16 0.17 -0.18
N ASP A 83 16.13 -0.65 0.21
CA ASP A 83 16.20 -1.27 1.55
C ASP A 83 16.74 -0.31 2.63
N ILE A 84 16.88 -0.81 3.86
CA ILE A 84 17.40 -0.03 4.98
C ILE A 84 18.83 0.48 4.78
N ASN A 85 19.63 -0.22 3.97
CA ASN A 85 21.03 0.08 3.70
C ASN A 85 21.21 1.00 2.47
N GLY A 86 20.12 1.40 1.81
CA GLY A 86 20.17 2.23 0.61
C GLY A 86 20.37 1.43 -0.69
N VAL A 87 20.22 0.10 -0.66
CA VAL A 87 20.35 -0.77 -1.82
C VAL A 87 19.03 -0.85 -2.56
N ALA A 88 19.07 -0.76 -3.90
CA ALA A 88 17.89 -0.89 -4.74
C ALA A 88 17.31 -2.31 -4.67
N ILE A 89 15.99 -2.40 -4.49
CA ILE A 89 15.22 -3.65 -4.42
C ILE A 89 13.96 -3.55 -5.30
N PRO A 90 13.41 -4.67 -5.79
CA PRO A 90 12.12 -4.65 -6.47
C PRO A 90 11.01 -4.31 -5.47
N GLY A 91 10.14 -3.35 -5.80
CA GLY A 91 8.97 -3.03 -4.99
C GLY A 91 7.83 -4.03 -5.15
N ILE A 92 6.89 -4.04 -4.20
CA ILE A 92 5.76 -4.96 -4.21
C ILE A 92 4.83 -4.70 -5.40
N SER A 93 4.56 -3.42 -5.72
CA SER A 93 3.54 -3.04 -6.69
C SER A 93 3.82 -3.60 -8.09
N GLY A 94 2.86 -4.36 -8.64
CA GLY A 94 2.90 -4.85 -10.03
C GLY A 94 3.92 -5.95 -10.29
N ASN A 95 4.72 -6.34 -9.29
CA ASN A 95 5.67 -7.44 -9.40
C ASN A 95 5.05 -8.80 -9.03
N SER A 96 5.75 -9.88 -9.39
CA SER A 96 5.33 -11.25 -9.02
C SER A 96 5.44 -11.48 -7.52
N MET A 97 4.48 -12.19 -6.93
CA MET A 97 4.55 -12.66 -5.54
C MET A 97 5.81 -13.47 -5.24
N ALA A 98 6.44 -14.10 -6.25
CA ALA A 98 7.65 -14.89 -6.07
C ALA A 98 8.88 -14.08 -5.62
N ILE A 99 8.84 -12.74 -5.71
CA ILE A 99 9.95 -11.89 -5.20
C ILE A 99 9.94 -11.76 -3.68
N LEU A 100 8.83 -12.10 -3.02
CA LEU A 100 8.65 -11.91 -1.59
C LEU A 100 9.37 -13.02 -0.82
N VAL A 101 10.43 -12.66 -0.09
CA VAL A 101 11.17 -13.63 0.74
C VAL A 101 10.33 -14.11 1.93
N GLU A 102 9.56 -13.22 2.56
CA GLU A 102 8.74 -13.54 3.73
C GLU A 102 7.29 -13.00 3.61
N PRO A 103 6.42 -13.61 2.78
CA PRO A 103 5.06 -13.08 2.53
C PRO A 103 4.22 -12.87 3.80
N ALA A 104 4.42 -13.70 4.82
CA ALA A 104 3.75 -13.57 6.12
C ALA A 104 4.34 -12.45 7.01
N ASN A 105 5.52 -11.91 6.70
CA ASN A 105 6.12 -10.81 7.43
C ASN A 105 6.18 -9.51 6.62
N THR A 106 5.87 -9.53 5.33
CA THR A 106 5.80 -8.34 4.48
C THR A 106 4.40 -7.70 4.50
N ILE A 107 4.34 -6.40 4.84
CA ILE A 107 3.13 -5.58 4.86
C ILE A 107 2.71 -5.23 3.43
N LEU A 108 1.46 -5.55 3.11
CA LEU A 108 0.82 -5.27 1.84
C LEU A 108 -0.10 -4.04 1.89
N LEU A 109 -0.76 -3.81 3.02
CA LEU A 109 -1.69 -2.70 3.19
C LEU A 109 -1.65 -2.23 4.65
N VAL A 110 -1.68 -0.93 4.86
CA VAL A 110 -1.56 -0.34 6.20
C VAL A 110 -2.48 0.87 6.37
N ASP A 111 -2.92 1.14 7.60
CA ASP A 111 -3.50 2.45 7.94
C ASP A 111 -2.54 3.59 7.56
N SER A 112 -3.03 4.59 6.86
CA SER A 112 -2.21 5.70 6.37
C SER A 112 -2.97 7.03 6.37
N THR A 113 -2.20 8.11 6.26
CA THR A 113 -2.70 9.46 6.01
C THR A 113 -2.69 9.82 4.52
N THR A 114 -2.20 8.92 3.66
CA THR A 114 -2.09 9.08 2.21
C THR A 114 -2.44 7.76 1.50
N THR A 115 -2.52 7.79 0.17
CA THR A 115 -2.86 6.63 -0.67
C THR A 115 -1.69 5.68 -0.92
N GLU A 116 -0.48 6.18 -0.76
CA GLU A 116 0.78 5.50 -1.03
C GLU A 116 1.78 5.76 0.08
N ILE A 117 2.71 4.81 0.26
CA ILE A 117 3.92 4.92 1.07
C ILE A 117 5.05 4.34 0.22
N TYR A 118 6.06 5.13 -0.15
CA TYR A 118 7.08 4.69 -1.12
C TYR A 118 8.44 5.37 -0.88
N THR A 119 9.53 4.69 -1.27
CA THR A 119 10.91 5.25 -1.24
C THR A 119 11.42 5.71 -2.61
N GLY A 120 10.81 5.26 -3.71
CA GLY A 120 11.26 5.58 -5.06
C GLY A 120 10.85 6.97 -5.56
N GLY A 121 11.81 7.82 -5.94
CA GLY A 121 11.51 9.08 -6.65
C GLY A 121 12.02 10.36 -5.98
N THR A 122 12.55 10.28 -4.75
CA THR A 122 13.30 11.38 -4.15
C THR A 122 14.50 10.82 -3.40
N SER A 123 15.70 11.33 -3.67
CA SER A 123 16.94 10.93 -2.99
C SER A 123 16.99 11.25 -1.49
N SER A 124 15.93 11.87 -0.96
CA SER A 124 15.88 12.43 0.39
C SER A 124 15.02 11.65 1.38
N PHE A 125 14.33 10.58 0.96
CA PHE A 125 13.52 9.74 1.84
C PHE A 125 14.11 8.34 1.97
N THR A 126 14.51 7.99 3.19
CA THR A 126 14.94 6.64 3.56
C THR A 126 13.75 5.74 3.87
N LEU A 127 13.97 4.43 3.95
CA LEU A 127 12.96 3.47 4.42
C LEU A 127 12.37 3.90 5.77
N LEU A 128 13.20 4.36 6.71
CA LEU A 128 12.72 4.76 8.03
C LEU A 128 11.80 5.99 7.95
N ASP A 129 12.12 6.96 7.10
CA ASP A 129 11.33 8.19 6.93
C ASP A 129 9.88 7.91 6.51
N CYS A 130 9.68 6.95 5.60
CA CYS A 130 8.37 6.65 5.03
C CYS A 130 7.49 5.73 5.90
N THR A 131 8.05 5.11 6.94
CA THR A 131 7.38 4.08 7.76
C THR A 131 6.91 4.66 9.10
N ASP A 132 6.39 3.83 10.00
CA ASP A 132 6.03 4.25 11.36
C ASP A 132 7.23 4.46 12.30
N LEU A 133 8.44 4.25 11.78
CA LEU A 133 9.73 4.39 12.48
C LEU A 133 10.34 5.79 12.34
N GLY A 134 9.93 6.55 11.31
CA GLY A 134 10.45 7.88 11.00
C GLY A 134 9.57 9.01 11.52
N THR A 135 10.14 10.22 11.54
CA THR A 135 9.43 11.46 11.88
C THR A 135 9.31 12.43 10.71
N ARG A 136 9.95 12.10 9.58
CA ARG A 136 10.07 12.92 8.37
C ARG A 136 9.43 12.17 7.22
N GLY A 137 8.56 12.81 6.44
CA GLY A 137 7.95 12.15 5.28
C GLY A 137 6.56 12.71 4.98
N TYR A 138 6.23 12.81 3.69
CA TYR A 138 4.90 13.21 3.24
C TYR A 138 3.87 12.07 3.42
N THR A 139 4.33 10.82 3.27
CA THR A 139 3.53 9.60 3.38
C THR A 139 3.90 8.85 4.65
N ARG A 140 2.93 8.48 5.48
CA ARG A 140 3.20 7.79 6.74
C ARG A 140 2.06 6.87 7.16
N VAL A 141 2.41 5.96 8.07
CA VAL A 141 1.44 5.14 8.81
C VAL A 141 0.60 6.01 9.72
N ALA A 142 -0.71 5.76 9.75
CA ALA A 142 -1.61 6.44 10.66
C ALA A 142 -1.82 5.61 11.94
N LYS A 143 -1.24 6.05 13.06
CA LYS A 143 -1.40 5.42 14.39
C LYS A 143 -2.74 5.77 15.05
N ARG A 144 -3.85 5.62 14.31
CA ARG A 144 -5.19 6.07 14.72
C ARG A 144 -5.94 5.07 15.61
N HIS A 145 -5.33 3.93 15.94
CA HIS A 145 -5.95 2.85 16.69
C HIS A 145 -5.16 2.50 17.95
N ASN A 146 -5.44 3.21 19.05
CA ASN A 146 -4.79 3.04 20.35
C ASN A 146 -3.24 3.11 20.25
N ASP A 147 -2.74 4.18 19.62
CA ASP A 147 -1.32 4.40 19.32
C ASP A 147 -0.64 3.34 18.44
N GLY A 148 -1.44 2.52 17.75
CA GLY A 148 -0.99 1.58 16.72
C GLY A 148 -1.85 1.64 15.47
N PHE A 149 -1.64 0.66 14.60
CA PHE A 149 -2.21 0.60 13.27
C PHE A 149 -2.53 -0.83 12.84
N ASN A 150 -3.55 -1.00 12.02
CA ASN A 150 -3.86 -2.25 11.37
C ASN A 150 -3.02 -2.42 10.11
N SER A 151 -2.52 -3.63 9.91
CA SER A 151 -1.76 -4.05 8.73
C SER A 151 -2.37 -5.32 8.15
N VAL A 152 -2.28 -5.46 6.84
CA VAL A 152 -2.49 -6.71 6.11
C VAL A 152 -1.16 -7.11 5.51
N PHE A 153 -0.83 -8.40 5.59
CA PHE A 153 0.41 -8.98 5.08
C PHE A 153 0.20 -9.60 3.70
N CYS A 154 1.30 -9.88 2.98
CA CYS A 154 1.25 -10.43 1.63
C CYS A 154 0.66 -11.84 1.54
N ASP A 155 0.59 -12.59 2.64
CA ASP A 155 -0.17 -13.85 2.74
C ASP A 155 -1.69 -13.65 3.01
N GLY A 156 -2.13 -12.40 3.16
CA GLY A 156 -3.52 -11.99 3.37
C GLY A 156 -3.99 -11.92 4.82
N HIS A 157 -3.18 -12.31 5.81
CA HIS A 157 -3.60 -12.15 7.19
C HIS A 157 -3.55 -10.67 7.61
N ALA A 158 -4.33 -10.32 8.64
CA ALA A 158 -4.37 -8.98 9.20
C ALA A 158 -3.91 -9.00 10.65
N LYS A 159 -3.14 -7.99 11.06
CA LYS A 159 -2.61 -7.85 12.41
C LYS A 159 -2.56 -6.38 12.82
N TRP A 160 -2.87 -6.10 14.07
CA TRP A 160 -2.60 -4.80 14.67
C TRP A 160 -1.15 -4.74 15.15
N LEU A 161 -0.46 -3.66 14.84
CA LEU A 161 0.93 -3.41 15.21
C LEU A 161 1.04 -2.10 16.00
N LYS A 162 1.82 -2.14 17.08
CA LYS A 162 2.25 -0.92 17.79
C LYS A 162 3.44 -0.26 17.10
N ALA A 163 4.32 -1.08 16.56
CA ALA A 163 5.49 -0.69 15.77
C ALA A 163 5.79 -1.78 14.74
N SER A 164 6.34 -1.41 13.60
CA SER A 164 6.89 -2.36 12.60
C SER A 164 8.40 -2.59 12.78
N MET A 165 8.97 -3.42 11.91
CA MET A 165 10.40 -3.52 11.66
C MET A 165 10.71 -3.18 10.19
N PRO A 166 11.91 -2.71 9.84
CA PRO A 166 12.27 -2.34 8.47
C PRO A 166 11.94 -3.41 7.42
N GLY A 167 12.35 -4.68 7.63
CA GLY A 167 12.03 -5.77 6.71
C GLY A 167 10.55 -6.14 6.57
N MET A 168 9.65 -5.57 7.38
CA MET A 168 8.21 -5.70 7.13
C MET A 168 7.75 -4.86 5.92
N TRP A 169 8.57 -3.94 5.41
CA TRP A 169 8.18 -3.01 4.35
C TRP A 169 8.78 -3.35 2.98
N THR A 170 9.77 -4.24 2.97
CA THR A 170 10.58 -4.56 1.79
C THR A 170 10.24 -5.97 1.28
N THR A 171 10.73 -6.29 0.08
CA THR A 171 10.53 -7.60 -0.56
C THR A 171 11.61 -8.61 -0.16
N ILE A 172 12.68 -8.13 0.48
CA ILE A 172 13.75 -8.94 1.05
C ILE A 172 13.43 -9.32 2.50
N GLY A 173 14.18 -10.27 3.08
CA GLY A 173 13.99 -10.70 4.46
C GLY A 173 15.16 -10.29 5.35
N GLY A 174 14.87 -9.92 6.59
CA GLY A 174 15.87 -9.73 7.65
C GLY A 174 16.67 -8.42 7.63
N ASP A 175 16.24 -7.42 6.86
CA ASP A 175 16.74 -6.05 6.88
C ASP A 175 16.09 -5.16 7.95
#